data_AF-A0A499U9K5-F1
#
_entry.id   AF-A0A499U9K5-F1
#
_cell.length_a   1.000
_cell.length_b   1.000
_cell.length_c   1.000
_cell.angle_alpha   90.00
_cell.angle_beta   90.00
_cell.angle_gamma   90.00
#
_symmetry.space_group_name_H-M   'P 1'
#
loop_
_entity.id
_entity.type
_entity.pdbx_description
1 polymer ?
#
loop_
_entity_poly.entity_id
_entity_poly.type
_entity_poly.pdbx_seq_one_letter_code
_entity_poly.pdbx_strand_id
1 'polypeptide(L)'
;MFRIGREALRTLLARRGVTFQRTKTWKESTDPDRDAKLDRIEHVLEHFPDRVFAFDEFGPLGIRPTGGTCWAEQGRPDRLPATYHRTHGVTYFHGCYSVGDDTLWGINRRRKGAVNTLAALKSIRAARPTAPRST
;
A
#
# COMPACT_ATOMS: atom_id res chain seq x y z
N MET A 1 28.73 38.89 11.55
CA MET A 1 27.94 38.03 10.63
C MET A 1 28.89 37.07 9.93
N PHE A 2 28.86 35.78 10.27
CA PHE A 2 29.72 34.78 9.62
C PHE A 2 29.14 34.41 8.24
N ARG A 3 29.95 34.49 7.17
CA ARG A 3 29.59 34.04 5.82
C ARG A 3 30.40 32.79 5.49
N ILE A 4 29.71 31.68 5.26
CA ILE A 4 30.31 30.43 4.76
C ILE A 4 29.88 30.21 3.30
N GLY A 5 30.81 29.78 2.45
CA GLY A 5 30.52 29.46 1.05
C GLY A 5 29.81 28.12 0.89
N ARG A 6 29.05 27.94 -0.20
CA ARG A 6 28.26 26.72 -0.47
C ARG A 6 29.12 25.45 -0.49
N GLU A 7 30.29 25.50 -1.10
CA GLU A 7 31.20 24.35 -1.19
C GLU A 7 31.88 23.99 0.13
N ALA A 8 32.17 25.01 0.96
CA ALA A 8 32.68 24.81 2.32
C ALA A 8 31.62 24.14 3.20
N LEU A 9 30.36 24.58 3.09
CA LEU A 9 29.23 23.93 3.76
C LEU A 9 29.02 22.49 3.27
N ARG A 10 29.02 22.25 1.95
CA ARG A 10 28.90 20.89 1.37
C ARG A 10 29.96 19.94 1.91
N THR A 11 31.22 20.37 1.90
CA THR A 11 32.35 19.57 2.37
C THR A 11 32.25 19.29 3.86
N LEU A 12 31.85 20.28 4.66
CA LEU A 12 31.65 20.11 6.10
C LEU A 12 30.54 19.10 6.42
N LEU A 13 29.38 19.21 5.76
CA LEU A 13 28.26 18.28 5.94
C LEU A 13 28.66 16.85 5.55
N ALA A 14 29.31 16.69 4.40
CA ALA A 14 29.81 15.39 3.93
C ALA A 14 30.82 14.77 4.91
N ARG A 15 31.81 15.55 5.38
CA ARG A 15 32.80 15.09 6.39
C ARG A 15 32.15 14.68 7.71
N ARG A 16 30.99 15.25 8.05
CA ARG A 16 30.23 14.95 9.27
C ARG A 16 29.15 13.89 9.05
N GLY A 17 29.04 13.31 7.85
CA GLY A 17 28.00 12.33 7.53
C GLY A 17 26.57 12.89 7.54
N VAL A 18 26.43 14.22 7.48
CA VAL A 18 25.13 14.88 7.51
C VAL A 18 24.61 14.99 6.08
N THR A 19 23.42 14.44 5.86
CA THR A 19 22.72 14.51 4.59
C THR A 19 21.35 15.14 4.80
N PHE A 20 20.83 15.81 3.77
CA PHE A 20 19.46 16.30 3.82
C PHE A 20 18.51 15.11 3.71
N GLN A 21 17.75 14.85 4.77
CA GLN A 21 16.81 13.74 4.87
C GLN A 21 15.39 14.28 5.00
N ARG A 22 14.44 13.58 4.39
CA ARG A 22 13.02 13.88 4.58
C ARG A 22 12.53 13.22 5.87
N THR A 23 11.76 13.96 6.68
CA THR A 23 11.08 13.41 7.85
C THR A 23 10.19 12.24 7.45
N LYS A 24 10.38 11.09 8.11
CA LYS A 24 9.52 9.91 7.97
C LYS A 24 8.48 9.91 9.08
N THR A 25 7.26 9.52 8.75
CA THR A 25 6.25 9.17 9.74
C THR A 25 6.29 7.66 9.96
N TRP A 26 6.10 7.24 11.21
CA TRP A 26 5.93 5.82 11.55
C TRP A 26 4.62 5.63 12.29
N LYS A 27 4.05 4.43 12.17
CA LYS A 27 2.89 4.00 12.97
C LYS A 27 3.40 2.94 13.93
N GLU A 28 3.04 3.10 15.20
CA GLU A 28 3.37 2.16 16.27
C GLU A 28 2.08 1.81 16.99
N SER A 29 1.94 0.54 17.38
CA SER A 29 0.76 0.07 18.09
C SER A 29 0.97 0.24 19.59
N THR A 30 0.00 0.83 20.28
CA THR A 30 -0.01 0.94 21.75
C THR A 30 -0.67 -0.27 22.43
N ASP A 31 -0.89 -1.34 21.67
CA ASP A 31 -1.54 -2.57 22.12
C ASP A 31 -0.59 -3.39 22.99
N PRO A 32 -0.92 -3.66 24.28
CA PRO A 32 -0.05 -4.43 25.16
C PRO A 32 0.15 -5.87 24.68
N ASP A 33 -0.77 -6.41 23.88
CA ASP A 33 -0.70 -7.77 23.34
C ASP A 33 -0.15 -7.79 21.91
N ARG A 34 0.49 -6.72 21.44
CA ARG A 34 1.00 -6.59 20.07
C ARG A 34 1.83 -7.81 19.66
N ASP A 35 2.81 -8.16 20.48
CA ASP A 35 3.77 -9.22 20.14
C ASP A 35 3.07 -10.60 20.13
N ALA A 36 2.25 -10.88 21.14
CA ALA A 36 1.44 -12.11 21.19
C ALA A 36 0.48 -12.25 19.98
N LYS A 37 -0.06 -11.12 19.48
CA LYS A 37 -0.90 -11.11 18.27
C LYS A 37 -0.08 -11.39 17.01
N LEU A 38 1.12 -10.83 16.90
CA LEU A 38 2.03 -11.09 15.78
C LEU A 38 2.45 -12.57 15.77
N ASP A 39 2.86 -13.12 16.92
CA ASP A 39 3.21 -14.54 17.06
C ASP A 39 2.07 -15.45 16.61
N ARG A 40 0.82 -15.10 16.99
CA ARG A 40 -0.36 -15.86 16.57
C ARG A 40 -0.61 -15.76 15.06
N ILE A 41 -0.41 -14.58 14.47
CA ILE A 41 -0.55 -14.40 13.01
C ILE A 41 0.49 -15.25 12.29
N GLU A 42 1.76 -15.20 12.72
CA GLU A 42 2.86 -15.99 12.16
C GLU A 42 2.58 -17.49 12.27
N HIS A 43 2.19 -17.96 13.46
CA HIS A 43 1.83 -19.36 13.68
C HIS A 43 0.73 -19.83 12.70
N VAL A 44 -0.33 -19.05 12.53
CA VAL A 44 -1.46 -19.41 11.66
C VAL A 44 -1.08 -19.34 10.17
N LEU A 45 -0.22 -18.40 9.77
CA LEU A 45 0.33 -18.33 8.42
C LEU A 45 1.17 -19.56 8.08
N GLU A 46 1.98 -20.04 9.02
CA GLU A 46 2.87 -21.19 8.81
C GLU A 46 2.12 -22.53 8.85
N HIS A 47 1.24 -22.74 9.84
CA HIS A 47 0.63 -24.04 10.11
C HIS A 47 -0.71 -24.25 9.40
N PHE A 48 -1.39 -23.16 9.03
CA PHE A 48 -2.70 -23.22 8.38
C PHE A 48 -2.82 -22.25 7.20
N PRO A 49 -1.83 -22.19 6.27
CA PRO A 49 -1.84 -21.23 5.15
C PRO A 49 -3.12 -21.34 4.31
N ASP A 50 -3.66 -22.56 4.20
CA ASP A 50 -4.94 -22.87 3.57
C ASP A 50 -6.19 -22.33 4.27
N ARG A 51 -6.03 -21.57 5.34
CA ARG A 51 -7.13 -20.94 6.07
C ARG A 51 -6.88 -19.45 6.27
N VAL A 52 -5.75 -18.93 5.79
CA VAL A 52 -5.37 -17.53 5.97
C VAL A 52 -5.72 -16.71 4.74
N PHE A 53 -6.41 -15.62 5.00
CA PHE A 53 -6.74 -14.60 4.03
C PHE A 53 -6.32 -13.24 4.53
N ALA A 54 -5.64 -12.47 3.69
CA ALA A 54 -5.48 -11.05 3.90
C ALA A 54 -6.57 -10.31 3.13
N PHE A 55 -7.31 -9.44 3.82
CA PHE A 55 -8.38 -8.63 3.24
C PHE A 55 -8.13 -7.16 3.54
N ASP A 56 -8.30 -6.30 2.52
CA ASP A 56 -8.21 -4.86 2.69
C ASP A 56 -9.16 -4.10 1.74
N GLU A 57 -9.56 -2.90 2.17
CA GLU A 57 -10.30 -1.94 1.36
C GLU A 57 -9.38 -0.78 0.96
N PHE A 58 -9.06 -0.71 -0.33
CA PHE A 58 -8.31 0.40 -0.89
C PHE A 58 -9.24 1.41 -1.56
N GLY A 59 -9.35 2.61 -1.00
CA GLY A 59 -9.98 3.72 -1.70
C GLY A 59 -10.04 5.01 -0.89
N PRO A 60 -10.33 6.14 -1.56
CA PRO A 60 -10.76 6.25 -2.96
C PRO A 60 -9.64 6.03 -4.00
N LEU A 61 -9.84 5.10 -4.94
CA LEU A 61 -8.95 4.88 -6.09
C LEU A 61 -8.96 6.12 -6.98
N GLY A 62 -7.86 6.86 -6.91
CA GLY A 62 -7.61 8.01 -7.75
C GLY A 62 -6.69 7.67 -8.88
N ILE A 63 -7.22 7.16 -10.00
CA ILE A 63 -6.44 7.05 -11.23
C ILE A 63 -6.21 8.48 -11.72
N ARG A 64 -4.97 8.95 -11.57
CA ARG A 64 -4.52 10.24 -12.10
C ARG A 64 -3.21 10.01 -12.84
N PRO A 65 -2.93 10.78 -13.90
CA PRO A 65 -1.61 10.84 -14.47
C PRO A 65 -0.58 11.14 -13.36
N THR A 66 0.50 10.36 -13.32
CA THR A 66 1.63 10.59 -12.43
C THR A 66 2.83 10.94 -13.29
N GLY A 67 3.62 11.93 -12.85
CA GLY A 67 4.84 12.29 -13.56
C GLY A 67 5.78 11.09 -13.61
N GLY A 68 6.25 10.76 -14.81
CA GLY A 68 7.22 9.70 -15.05
C GLY A 68 8.55 10.25 -15.56
N THR A 69 9.42 9.34 -15.96
CA THR A 69 10.61 9.66 -16.77
C THR A 69 10.39 9.10 -18.16
N CYS A 70 10.66 9.89 -19.19
CA CYS A 70 10.57 9.46 -20.58
C CYS A 70 11.72 10.06 -21.39
N TRP A 71 11.99 9.46 -22.55
CA TRP A 71 12.83 10.08 -23.56
C TRP A 71 12.05 11.22 -24.20
N ALA A 72 12.60 12.42 -24.18
CA ALA A 72 12.00 13.62 -24.75
C ALA A 72 13.07 14.50 -25.39
N GLU A 73 12.68 15.30 -26.38
CA GLU A 73 13.58 16.27 -27.01
C GLU A 73 14.09 17.29 -25.98
N GLN A 74 15.32 17.76 -26.18
CA GLN A 74 15.93 18.74 -25.28
C GLN A 74 15.06 20.02 -25.19
N GLY A 75 14.77 20.46 -23.97
CA GLY A 75 13.92 21.63 -23.70
C GLY A 75 12.41 21.38 -23.88
N ARG A 76 12.00 20.19 -24.32
CA ARG A 76 10.59 19.83 -24.56
C ARG A 76 10.20 18.61 -23.71
N PRO A 77 10.17 18.74 -22.38
CA PRO A 77 9.72 17.65 -21.52
C PRO A 77 8.25 17.32 -21.80
N ASP A 78 7.86 16.06 -21.61
CA ASP A 78 6.46 15.69 -21.52
C ASP A 78 5.82 16.38 -20.30
N ARG A 79 4.61 16.93 -20.48
CA ARG A 79 3.95 17.78 -19.49
C ARG A 79 2.56 17.24 -19.18
N LEU A 80 2.33 16.99 -17.90
CA LEU A 80 1.00 16.72 -17.37
C LEU A 80 0.39 18.02 -16.83
N PRO A 81 -0.92 18.26 -17.00
CA PRO A 81 -1.60 19.40 -16.41
C PRO A 81 -1.42 19.45 -14.88
N ALA A 82 -1.18 20.65 -14.33
CA ALA A 82 -1.08 20.85 -12.88
C ALA A 82 -2.43 20.61 -12.16
N THR A 83 -3.54 20.89 -12.86
CA THR A 83 -4.90 20.66 -12.38
C THR A 83 -5.49 19.44 -13.09
N TYR A 84 -5.87 18.43 -12.31
CA TYR A 84 -6.55 17.23 -12.81
C TYR A 84 -8.02 17.22 -12.39
N HIS A 85 -8.93 17.17 -13.36
CA HIS A 85 -10.37 17.05 -13.12
C HIS A 85 -10.80 15.58 -13.16
N ARG A 86 -11.31 15.07 -12.02
CA ARG A 86 -11.79 13.68 -11.91
C ARG A 86 -13.23 13.58 -12.41
N THR A 87 -13.40 13.26 -13.70
CA THR A 87 -14.72 13.19 -14.36
C THR A 87 -15.43 11.84 -14.19
N HIS A 88 -14.70 10.77 -13.86
CA HIS A 88 -15.21 9.38 -13.88
C HIS A 88 -15.63 8.85 -12.50
N GLY A 89 -15.78 9.73 -11.51
CA GLY A 89 -16.15 9.36 -10.15
C GLY A 89 -15.03 8.67 -9.37
N VAL A 90 -15.40 7.98 -8.30
CA VAL A 90 -14.48 7.41 -7.32
C VAL A 90 -14.82 5.94 -7.11
N THR A 91 -13.81 5.07 -7.06
CA THR A 91 -14.00 3.64 -6.80
C THR A 91 -13.22 3.19 -5.57
N TYR A 92 -13.63 2.09 -4.98
CA TYR A 92 -13.03 1.44 -3.82
C TYR A 92 -12.78 -0.02 -4.21
N PHE A 93 -11.56 -0.49 -4.06
CA PHE A 93 -11.20 -1.85 -4.34
C PHE A 93 -11.22 -2.66 -3.05
N HIS A 94 -12.00 -3.73 -3.03
CA HIS A 94 -11.96 -4.73 -1.97
C HIS A 94 -11.12 -5.90 -2.47
N GLY A 95 -9.91 -6.04 -1.91
CA GLY A 95 -8.97 -7.07 -2.29
C GLY A 95 -8.93 -8.19 -1.25
N CYS A 96 -8.76 -9.43 -1.71
CA CYS A 96 -8.48 -10.58 -0.87
C CYS A 96 -7.35 -11.40 -1.46
N TYR A 97 -6.39 -11.76 -0.62
CA TYR A 97 -5.30 -12.67 -0.93
C TYR A 97 -5.44 -13.96 -0.11
N SER A 98 -5.51 -15.11 -0.78
CA SER A 98 -5.40 -16.44 -0.17
C SER A 98 -3.92 -16.80 -0.03
N VAL A 99 -3.46 -17.01 1.20
CA VAL A 99 -2.03 -17.32 1.44
C VAL A 99 -1.69 -18.71 0.92
N GLY A 100 -2.50 -19.72 1.26
CA GLY A 100 -2.24 -21.10 0.83
C GLY A 100 -2.35 -21.34 -0.68
N ASP A 101 -3.24 -20.61 -1.37
CA ASP A 101 -3.41 -20.76 -2.83
C ASP A 101 -2.58 -19.75 -3.64
N ASP A 102 -1.82 -18.87 -2.98
CA ASP A 102 -1.08 -17.75 -3.58
C ASP A 102 -1.92 -16.96 -4.62
N THR A 103 -3.17 -16.69 -4.27
CA THR A 103 -4.15 -16.10 -5.21
C THR A 103 -4.71 -14.80 -4.68
N LEU A 104 -4.61 -13.73 -5.47
CA LEU A 104 -5.19 -12.42 -5.21
C LEU A 104 -6.39 -12.18 -6.12
N TRP A 105 -7.53 -11.78 -5.54
CA TRP A 105 -8.68 -11.31 -6.31
C TRP A 105 -9.33 -10.10 -5.61
N GLY A 106 -10.21 -9.42 -6.32
CA GLY A 106 -10.97 -8.33 -5.73
C GLY A 106 -12.00 -7.71 -6.65
N ILE A 107 -12.79 -6.81 -6.09
CA ILE A 107 -13.91 -6.18 -6.80
C ILE A 107 -13.85 -4.67 -6.59
N ASN A 108 -14.02 -3.92 -7.68
CA ASN A 108 -14.20 -2.47 -7.66
C ASN A 108 -15.65 -2.10 -7.31
N ARG A 109 -15.82 -1.17 -6.36
CA ARG A 109 -17.10 -0.68 -5.85
C ARG A 109 -17.16 0.83 -5.98
N ARG A 110 -18.27 1.36 -6.50
CA ARG A 110 -18.46 2.81 -6.67
C ARG A 110 -18.63 3.60 -5.37
N ARG A 111 -18.88 2.91 -4.25
CA ARG A 111 -19.15 3.53 -2.95
C ARG A 111 -18.47 2.73 -1.84
N LYS A 112 -17.96 3.44 -0.83
CA LYS A 112 -17.57 2.84 0.45
C LYS A 112 -18.82 2.42 1.21
N GLY A 113 -18.75 1.31 1.95
CA GLY A 113 -19.84 0.93 2.84
C GLY A 113 -19.77 -0.52 3.32
N ALA A 114 -20.32 -0.74 4.52
CA ALA A 114 -20.30 -2.03 5.21
C ALA A 114 -20.95 -3.17 4.42
N VAL A 115 -21.96 -2.88 3.57
CA VAL A 115 -22.59 -3.88 2.68
C VAL A 115 -21.57 -4.46 1.70
N ASN A 116 -20.67 -3.64 1.16
CA ASN A 116 -19.63 -4.08 0.25
C ASN A 116 -18.55 -4.89 0.98
N THR A 117 -18.19 -4.48 2.20
CA THR A 117 -17.27 -5.22 3.08
C THR A 117 -17.85 -6.61 3.40
N LEU A 118 -19.12 -6.69 3.82
CA LEU A 118 -19.77 -7.96 4.11
C LEU A 118 -19.87 -8.85 2.86
N ALA A 119 -20.17 -8.27 1.69
CA ALA A 119 -20.18 -9.02 0.44
C ALA A 119 -18.80 -9.60 0.08
N ALA A 120 -17.72 -8.85 0.35
CA ALA A 120 -16.36 -9.35 0.19
C ALA A 120 -16.05 -10.48 1.18
N LEU A 121 -16.37 -10.32 2.48
CA LEU A 121 -16.18 -11.39 3.46
C LEU A 121 -16.96 -12.67 3.12
N LYS A 122 -18.17 -12.54 2.57
CA LYS A 122 -18.95 -13.68 2.06
C LYS A 122 -18.27 -14.38 0.88
N SER A 123 -17.66 -13.65 -0.05
CA SER A 123 -16.94 -14.27 -1.17
C SER A 123 -15.67 -14.98 -0.71
N ILE A 124 -14.95 -14.42 0.27
CA ILE A 124 -13.80 -15.07 0.91
C ILE A 124 -14.23 -16.38 1.57
N ARG A 125 -15.35 -16.35 2.32
CA ARG A 125 -15.89 -17.57 2.94
C ARG A 125 -16.26 -18.63 1.91
N ALA A 126 -16.82 -18.24 0.77
CA ALA A 126 -17.18 -19.17 -0.30
C ALA A 126 -15.95 -19.80 -0.99
N ALA A 127 -14.81 -19.11 -1.01
CA ALA A 127 -13.56 -19.62 -1.58
C ALA A 127 -12.94 -20.79 -0.79
N ARG A 128 -13.42 -21.09 0.42
CA ARG A 128 -13.06 -22.30 1.18
C ARG A 128 -14.28 -23.17 1.44
N PRO A 129 -14.59 -24.14 0.57
CA PRO A 129 -15.54 -25.19 0.92
C PRO A 129 -15.03 -25.93 2.17
N THR A 130 -15.94 -26.19 3.10
CA THR A 130 -15.61 -26.74 4.43
C THR A 130 -15.26 -28.24 4.40
N ALA A 131 -15.14 -28.83 3.20
CA ALA A 131 -14.85 -30.23 2.99
C ALA A 131 -13.34 -30.45 2.79
N PRO A 132 -12.76 -31.54 3.34
CA PRO A 132 -11.39 -31.91 3.03
C PRO A 132 -11.25 -32.18 1.53
N ARG A 133 -10.17 -31.67 0.92
CA ARG A 133 -9.75 -32.10 -0.42
C ARG A 133 -9.50 -33.62 -0.34
N SER A 134 -10.26 -34.41 -1.07
CA SER A 134 -9.97 -35.83 -1.25
C SER A 134 -8.60 -35.97 -1.92
N THR A 135 -7.70 -36.68 -1.24
CA THR A 135 -6.44 -37.22 -1.78
C THR A 135 -6.65 -37.99 -3.06
#